data_AF-A0A944H4Q5-F1
#
_entry.id   AF-A0A944H4Q5-F1
#
_cell.length_a   1.000
_cell.length_b   1.000
_cell.length_c   1.000
_cell.angle_alpha   90.00
_cell.angle_beta   90.00
_cell.angle_gamma   90.00
#
_symmetry.space_group_name_H-M   'P 1'
#
loop_
_entity.id
_entity.type
_entity.pdbx_description
1 polymer ?
#
loop_
_entity_poly.entity_id
_entity_poly.type
_entity_poly.pdbx_seq_one_letter_code
_entity_poly.pdbx_strand_id
1 'polypeptide(L)'
;MEAKPLLTNLSKYLREQGYDLINGPLRNYRLLQLWLKKPGNPAELYYNTLSHAFASDQLLNSQTNSALKVSSRYKNEYKFNMGMSVLEALLDSFGLNQLALETVFSSGNRVSIAYEGSETIEVPLAHIENYMHTADYLHPNPSLFTHANRDQILLISGMMLAKNLVITIDTDFEISPEFIVEVDKKTQGKLNAFKKSERSIKMVSEGKSLFPVAVKAHRLHFDKGHFIKTNLVTDSRAFF
;
A
#
# COMPACT_ATOMS: atom_id res chain seq x y z
N MET A 1 -9.49 -14.35 1.36
CA MET A 1 -10.64 -13.90 0.54
C MET A 1 -10.60 -12.38 0.57
N GLU A 2 -10.28 -11.73 -0.55
CA GLU A 2 -10.12 -10.26 -0.59
C GLU A 2 -11.48 -9.57 -0.42
N ALA A 3 -11.57 -8.64 0.53
CA ALA A 3 -12.78 -7.86 0.79
C ALA A 3 -13.03 -6.89 -0.38
N LYS A 4 -14.18 -7.01 -1.07
CA LYS A 4 -14.51 -6.14 -2.20
C LYS A 4 -15.24 -4.87 -1.73
N PRO A 5 -14.72 -3.64 -1.98
CA PRO A 5 -15.34 -2.42 -1.48
C PRO A 5 -16.65 -2.08 -2.23
N LEU A 6 -17.55 -1.35 -1.57
CA LEU A 6 -18.80 -0.79 -2.13
C LEU A 6 -18.51 0.38 -3.09
N LEU A 7 -17.49 1.20 -2.76
CA LEU A 7 -16.98 2.30 -3.58
C LEU A 7 -15.45 2.28 -3.53
N THR A 8 -14.81 2.38 -4.68
CA THR A 8 -13.34 2.36 -4.82
C THR A 8 -12.79 3.56 -5.56
N ASN A 9 -13.05 4.78 -5.08
CA ASN A 9 -12.45 5.94 -5.73
C ASN A 9 -10.94 5.99 -5.50
N LEU A 10 -10.45 5.54 -4.33
CA LEU A 10 -9.01 5.49 -4.05
C LEU A 10 -8.28 4.49 -4.93
N SER A 11 -8.69 3.23 -4.95
CA SER A 11 -8.03 2.22 -5.78
C SER A 11 -8.14 2.55 -7.27
N LYS A 12 -9.24 3.15 -7.72
CA LYS A 12 -9.40 3.60 -9.11
C LYS A 12 -8.44 4.75 -9.44
N TYR A 13 -8.42 5.79 -8.61
CA TYR A 13 -7.50 6.93 -8.76
C TYR A 13 -6.05 6.47 -8.82
N LEU A 14 -5.64 5.57 -7.93
CA LEU A 14 -4.27 5.04 -7.91
C LEU A 14 -3.94 4.28 -9.19
N ARG A 15 -4.84 3.42 -9.68
CA ARG A 15 -4.61 2.65 -10.92
C ARG A 15 -4.48 3.53 -12.16
N GLU A 16 -5.27 4.60 -12.25
CA GLU A 16 -5.14 5.60 -13.33
C GLU A 16 -3.75 6.28 -13.34
N GLN A 17 -3.05 6.24 -12.22
CA GLN A 17 -1.69 6.77 -12.04
C GLN A 17 -0.61 5.67 -12.07
N GLY A 18 -1.02 4.41 -12.32
CA GLY A 18 -0.13 3.24 -12.36
C GLY A 18 0.24 2.68 -11.00
N TYR A 19 -0.52 2.97 -9.95
CA TYR A 19 -0.30 2.47 -8.59
C TYR A 19 -1.37 1.46 -8.16
N ASP A 20 -0.94 0.45 -7.43
CA ASP A 20 -1.82 -0.46 -6.70
C ASP A 20 -1.82 -0.09 -5.21
N LEU A 21 -3.02 0.01 -4.63
CA LEU A 21 -3.19 0.13 -3.19
C LEU A 21 -2.68 -1.15 -2.51
N ILE A 22 -1.90 -1.01 -1.45
CA ILE A 22 -1.44 -2.16 -0.66
C ILE A 22 -2.58 -2.61 0.25
N ASN A 23 -3.19 -3.75 -0.07
CA ASN A 23 -4.34 -4.26 0.69
C ASN A 23 -3.94 -5.25 1.78
N GLY A 24 -2.74 -5.86 1.69
CA GLY A 24 -2.22 -6.76 2.72
C GLY A 24 -1.79 -6.04 4.00
N PRO A 25 -1.56 -6.76 5.12
CA PRO A 25 -1.05 -6.19 6.37
C PRO A 25 0.46 -5.87 6.32
N LEU A 26 1.17 -6.29 5.27
CA LEU A 26 2.58 -5.97 5.11
C LEU A 26 2.72 -4.48 4.77
N ARG A 27 3.59 -3.77 5.51
CA ARG A 27 3.89 -2.33 5.31
C ARG A 27 5.39 -2.06 5.21
N ASN A 28 6.18 -3.09 4.89
CA ASN A 28 7.63 -3.02 4.76
C ASN A 28 8.10 -2.79 3.30
N TYR A 29 7.20 -2.29 2.44
CA TYR A 29 7.50 -1.95 1.05
C TYR A 29 8.56 -0.85 0.99
N ARG A 30 9.55 -1.03 0.10
CA ARG A 30 10.63 -0.07 -0.15
C ARG A 30 10.88 0.05 -1.64
N LEU A 31 11.33 1.23 -2.04
CA LEU A 31 11.76 1.51 -3.40
C LEU A 31 12.89 0.54 -3.80
N LEU A 32 12.86 0.09 -5.04
CA LEU A 32 13.79 -0.87 -5.63
C LEU A 32 13.77 -2.28 -5.01
N GLN A 33 12.80 -2.63 -4.15
CA GLN A 33 12.63 -4.02 -3.74
C GLN A 33 12.26 -4.92 -4.92
N LEU A 34 12.77 -6.15 -4.88
CA LEU A 34 12.35 -7.22 -5.78
C LEU A 34 11.35 -8.12 -5.07
N TRP A 35 10.25 -8.41 -5.75
CA TRP A 35 9.21 -9.30 -5.30
C TRP A 35 9.05 -10.45 -6.29
N LEU A 36 8.77 -11.64 -5.78
CA LEU A 36 8.57 -12.83 -6.59
C LEU A 36 7.07 -13.12 -6.68
N LYS A 37 6.54 -13.17 -7.91
CA LYS A 37 5.14 -13.51 -8.18
C LYS A 37 5.07 -14.73 -9.08
N LYS A 38 5.05 -15.91 -8.45
CA LYS A 38 4.79 -17.19 -9.15
C LYS A 38 3.31 -17.28 -9.58
N PRO A 39 3.00 -18.02 -10.66
CA PRO A 39 1.61 -18.36 -10.98
C PRO A 39 0.92 -19.02 -9.79
N GLY A 40 -0.31 -18.61 -9.48
CA GLY A 40 -1.11 -19.18 -8.37
C GLY A 40 -0.74 -18.71 -6.96
N ASN A 41 0.42 -18.10 -6.74
CA ASN A 41 0.88 -17.71 -5.39
C ASN A 41 0.78 -16.20 -5.15
N PRO A 42 0.69 -15.72 -3.90
CA PRO A 42 0.85 -14.31 -3.57
C PRO A 42 2.21 -13.75 -4.01
N ALA A 43 2.33 -12.42 -4.11
CA ALA A 43 3.64 -11.80 -4.26
C ALA A 43 4.38 -11.87 -2.92
N GLU A 44 5.65 -12.25 -2.95
CA GLU A 44 6.50 -12.36 -1.76
C GLU A 44 7.78 -11.55 -1.94
N LEU A 45 8.30 -10.96 -0.86
CA LEU A 45 9.58 -10.23 -0.90
C LEU A 45 10.70 -11.20 -1.29
N TYR A 46 11.43 -10.87 -2.34
CA TYR A 46 12.53 -11.69 -2.86
C TYR A 46 13.90 -11.10 -2.50
N TYR A 47 14.10 -9.81 -2.79
CA TYR A 47 15.29 -9.06 -2.38
C TYR A 47 14.91 -7.69 -1.81
N ASN A 48 15.61 -7.29 -0.76
CA ASN A 48 15.42 -6.00 -0.11
C ASN A 48 15.73 -4.81 -1.02
N THR A 49 16.63 -4.99 -1.99
CA THR A 49 16.97 -3.99 -3.01
C THR A 49 17.38 -4.68 -4.30
N LEU A 50 17.23 -3.98 -5.41
CA LEU A 50 17.66 -4.42 -6.74
C LEU A 50 19.17 -4.73 -6.76
N SER A 51 19.96 -3.91 -6.05
CA SER A 51 21.42 -4.05 -5.95
C SER A 51 21.90 -5.28 -5.18
N HIS A 52 21.03 -5.98 -4.45
CA HIS A 52 21.38 -7.27 -3.84
C HIS A 52 21.33 -8.44 -4.84
N ALA A 53 20.61 -8.27 -5.95
CA ALA A 53 20.45 -9.29 -6.98
C ALA A 53 21.30 -9.00 -8.22
N PHE A 54 21.44 -7.72 -8.54
CA PHE A 54 22.09 -7.24 -9.76
C PHE A 54 23.15 -6.18 -9.45
N ALA A 55 24.17 -6.09 -10.28
CA ALA A 55 25.23 -5.08 -10.21
C ALA A 55 25.33 -4.35 -11.55
N SER A 56 25.42 -3.02 -11.50
CA SER A 56 25.54 -2.14 -12.66
C SER A 56 26.19 -0.82 -12.24
N ASP A 57 26.94 -0.19 -13.13
CA ASP A 57 27.59 1.09 -12.90
C ASP A 57 26.63 2.29 -13.02
N GLN A 58 25.39 2.05 -13.45
CA GLN A 58 24.37 3.09 -13.56
C GLN A 58 23.80 3.45 -12.18
N LEU A 59 23.55 4.74 -11.95
CA LEU A 59 22.97 5.22 -10.70
C LEU A 59 21.44 5.23 -10.74
N LEU A 60 20.83 4.72 -9.67
CA LEU A 60 19.37 4.74 -9.49
C LEU A 60 18.98 5.87 -8.54
N ASN A 61 18.73 7.05 -9.11
CA ASN A 61 18.29 8.21 -8.34
C ASN A 61 16.76 8.24 -8.20
N SER A 62 16.28 8.34 -6.96
CA SER A 62 14.88 8.57 -6.66
C SER A 62 14.53 10.05 -6.76
N GLN A 63 13.29 10.35 -7.15
CA GLN A 63 12.71 11.68 -7.17
C GLN A 63 11.37 11.70 -6.44
N THR A 64 11.04 12.84 -5.85
CA THR A 64 9.72 13.08 -5.26
C THR A 64 8.76 13.60 -6.33
N ASN A 65 7.63 12.94 -6.51
CA ASN A 65 6.56 13.40 -7.40
C ASN A 65 5.54 14.23 -6.62
N SER A 66 5.70 15.56 -6.66
CA SER A 66 4.82 16.50 -5.96
C SER A 66 3.41 16.61 -6.55
N ALA A 67 3.21 16.19 -7.81
CA ALA A 67 1.92 16.27 -8.51
C ALA A 67 1.00 15.11 -8.15
N LEU A 68 1.55 13.95 -7.80
CA LEU A 68 0.79 12.77 -7.42
C LEU A 68 0.62 12.69 -5.90
N LYS A 69 -0.60 12.96 -5.42
CA LYS A 69 -0.95 12.93 -4.00
C LYS A 69 -2.33 12.31 -3.79
N VAL A 70 -2.49 11.57 -2.70
CA VAL A 70 -3.78 11.16 -2.17
C VAL A 70 -4.22 12.11 -1.07
N SER A 71 -5.52 12.36 -1.03
CA SER A 71 -6.19 13.07 0.05
C SER A 71 -7.42 12.28 0.47
N SER A 72 -8.02 12.65 1.61
CA SER A 72 -9.23 12.01 2.13
C SER A 72 -10.46 12.10 1.21
N ARG A 73 -10.38 12.85 0.12
CA ARG A 73 -11.36 12.86 -0.97
C ARG A 73 -11.47 11.49 -1.65
N TYR A 74 -10.36 10.77 -1.75
CA TYR A 74 -10.29 9.43 -2.29
C TYR A 74 -10.37 8.42 -1.16
N LYS A 75 -11.45 7.64 -1.13
CA LYS A 75 -11.70 6.66 -0.07
C LYS A 75 -12.21 5.35 -0.65
N ASN A 76 -11.95 4.28 0.09
CA ASN A 76 -12.61 3.00 -0.09
C ASN A 76 -13.68 2.85 0.98
N GLU A 77 -14.86 2.41 0.56
CA GLU A 77 -16.02 2.24 1.45
C GLU A 77 -16.43 0.78 1.51
N TYR A 78 -16.77 0.30 2.70
CA TYR A 78 -17.10 -1.09 2.95
C TYR A 78 -18.37 -1.19 3.80
N LYS A 79 -19.14 -2.26 3.62
CA LYS A 79 -20.18 -2.64 4.60
C LYS A 79 -19.53 -2.82 5.97
N PHE A 80 -20.24 -2.43 7.02
CA PHE A 80 -19.69 -2.30 8.38
C PHE A 80 -18.77 -3.44 8.81
N ASN A 81 -19.28 -4.69 8.95
CA ASN A 81 -18.47 -5.82 9.44
C ASN A 81 -17.21 -6.08 8.59
N MET A 82 -17.34 -6.03 7.27
CA MET A 82 -16.20 -6.18 6.35
C MET A 82 -15.20 -5.04 6.50
N GLY A 83 -15.72 -3.82 6.64
CA GLY A 83 -14.93 -2.63 6.88
C GLY A 83 -14.16 -2.66 8.18
N MET A 84 -14.77 -3.17 9.25
CA MET A 84 -14.10 -3.41 10.53
C MET A 84 -12.99 -4.44 10.39
N SER A 85 -13.21 -5.56 9.68
CA SER A 85 -12.13 -6.54 9.44
C SER A 85 -10.94 -5.96 8.67
N VAL A 86 -11.19 -5.14 7.65
CA VAL A 86 -10.13 -4.44 6.90
C VAL A 86 -9.44 -3.41 7.80
N LEU A 87 -10.21 -2.68 8.60
CA LEU A 87 -9.69 -1.67 9.51
C LEU A 87 -8.77 -2.28 10.57
N GLU A 88 -9.17 -3.37 11.22
CA GLU A 88 -8.34 -4.02 12.25
C GLU A 88 -7.02 -4.54 11.68
N ALA A 89 -7.05 -5.18 10.50
CA ALA A 89 -5.83 -5.61 9.82
C ALA A 89 -4.91 -4.43 9.47
N LEU A 90 -5.51 -3.29 9.10
CA LEU A 90 -4.78 -2.07 8.79
C LEU A 90 -4.18 -1.44 10.06
N LEU A 91 -4.91 -1.40 11.16
CA LEU A 91 -4.42 -0.91 12.45
C LEU A 91 -3.28 -1.80 12.97
N ASP A 92 -3.38 -3.12 12.84
CA ASP A 92 -2.29 -4.05 13.19
C ASP A 92 -1.03 -3.79 12.36
N SER A 93 -1.19 -3.55 11.06
CA SER A 93 -0.06 -3.17 10.18
C SER A 93 0.64 -1.88 10.59
N PHE A 94 -0.04 -1.02 11.37
CA PHE A 94 0.49 0.21 11.93
C PHE A 94 0.95 0.08 13.39
N GLY A 95 0.96 -1.14 13.95
CA GLY A 95 1.30 -1.38 15.36
C GLY A 95 0.24 -0.86 16.33
N LEU A 96 -1.01 -0.73 15.87
CA LEU A 96 -2.16 -0.25 16.63
C LEU A 96 -3.17 -1.38 16.92
N ASN A 97 -2.74 -2.64 16.86
CA ASN A 97 -3.59 -3.82 17.11
C ASN A 97 -4.25 -3.89 18.49
N GLN A 98 -3.68 -3.23 19.49
CA GLN A 98 -4.27 -3.19 20.83
C GLN A 98 -5.53 -2.31 20.91
N LEU A 99 -5.86 -1.57 19.83
CA LEU A 99 -7.02 -0.69 19.81
C LEU A 99 -8.34 -1.46 19.74
N ALA A 100 -8.42 -2.61 19.07
CA ALA A 100 -9.58 -3.50 19.02
C ALA A 100 -10.92 -2.73 18.94
N LEU A 101 -11.10 -1.94 17.87
CA LEU A 101 -12.21 -0.99 17.76
C LEU A 101 -13.57 -1.69 17.63
N GLU A 102 -13.59 -2.96 17.23
CA GLU A 102 -14.78 -3.80 17.20
C GLU A 102 -15.43 -3.98 18.59
N THR A 103 -14.67 -3.75 19.67
CA THR A 103 -15.21 -3.80 21.04
C THR A 103 -16.03 -2.57 21.40
N VAL A 104 -15.84 -1.45 20.69
CA VAL A 104 -16.60 -0.19 20.87
C VAL A 104 -17.66 -0.05 19.78
N PHE A 105 -17.32 -0.43 18.55
CA PHE A 105 -18.22 -0.42 17.41
C PHE A 105 -18.77 -1.84 17.16
N SER A 106 -19.90 -2.16 17.80
CA SER A 106 -20.58 -3.45 17.62
C SER A 106 -21.51 -3.49 16.39
N SER A 107 -21.95 -2.32 15.91
CA SER A 107 -22.88 -2.16 14.80
C SER A 107 -22.63 -0.85 14.05
N GLY A 108 -23.15 -0.79 12.82
CA GLY A 108 -23.06 0.37 11.96
C GLY A 108 -23.44 0.06 10.52
N ASN A 109 -23.44 1.10 9.70
CA ASN A 109 -23.81 1.01 8.29
C ASN A 109 -22.58 0.79 7.41
N ARG A 110 -21.51 1.58 7.63
CA ARG A 110 -20.39 1.67 6.70
C ARG A 110 -19.09 2.07 7.40
N VAL A 111 -17.97 1.56 6.90
CA VAL A 111 -16.62 2.04 7.24
C VAL A 111 -15.96 2.57 5.98
N SER A 112 -15.38 3.76 6.06
CA SER A 112 -14.60 4.39 5.00
C SER A 112 -13.14 4.52 5.45
N ILE A 113 -12.22 4.15 4.55
CA ILE A 113 -10.78 4.26 4.76
C ILE A 113 -10.20 5.19 3.70
N ALA A 114 -9.42 6.17 4.15
CA ALA A 114 -8.73 7.14 3.31
C ALA A 114 -7.36 7.52 3.91
N TYR A 115 -6.58 8.29 3.15
CA TYR A 115 -5.24 8.70 3.57
C TYR A 115 -5.03 10.20 3.35
N GLU A 116 -4.21 10.82 4.18
CA GLU A 116 -3.85 12.24 4.10
C GLU A 116 -2.35 12.49 4.32
N GLY A 117 -1.88 13.63 3.81
CA GLY A 117 -0.48 14.04 3.94
C GLY A 117 0.45 13.12 3.16
N SER A 118 0.09 12.77 1.92
CA SER A 118 0.86 11.82 1.14
C SER A 118 2.06 12.43 0.43
N GLU A 119 3.11 11.62 0.30
CA GLU A 119 4.29 11.90 -0.51
C GLU A 119 4.52 10.72 -1.47
N THR A 120 4.91 11.03 -2.70
CA THR A 120 5.19 10.01 -3.71
C THR A 120 6.66 10.06 -4.07
N ILE A 121 7.33 8.91 -4.02
CA ILE A 121 8.74 8.76 -4.43
C ILE A 121 8.84 7.70 -5.54
N GLU A 122 9.61 8.00 -6.57
CA GLU A 122 9.78 7.12 -7.74
C GLU A 122 11.23 7.11 -8.22
N VAL A 123 11.67 5.99 -8.80
CA VAL A 123 12.83 5.98 -9.69
C VAL A 123 12.32 6.05 -11.12
N PRO A 124 12.79 7.01 -11.95
CA PRO A 124 12.40 7.09 -13.35
C PRO A 124 12.63 5.77 -14.07
N LEU A 125 11.65 5.35 -14.88
CA LEU A 125 11.72 4.06 -15.57
C LEU A 125 12.95 3.95 -16.48
N ALA A 126 13.30 5.04 -17.18
CA ALA A 126 14.49 5.08 -18.01
C ALA A 126 15.78 4.79 -17.21
N HIS A 127 15.88 5.23 -15.95
CA HIS A 127 17.04 4.93 -15.11
C HIS A 127 17.08 3.45 -14.71
N ILE A 128 15.91 2.86 -14.41
CA ILE A 128 15.79 1.44 -14.12
C ILE A 128 16.18 0.61 -15.35
N GLU A 129 15.68 0.95 -16.54
CA GLU A 129 15.98 0.20 -17.76
C GLU A 129 17.45 0.33 -18.14
N ASN A 130 18.03 1.53 -18.09
CA ASN A 130 19.46 1.72 -18.31
C ASN A 130 20.29 0.88 -17.33
N TYR A 131 19.93 0.88 -16.04
CA TYR A 131 20.57 0.06 -15.03
C TYR A 131 20.52 -1.42 -15.40
N MET A 132 19.33 -1.93 -15.73
CA MET A 132 19.10 -3.35 -15.99
C MET A 132 19.73 -3.82 -17.31
N HIS A 133 19.82 -2.97 -18.33
CA HIS A 133 20.46 -3.32 -19.60
C HIS A 133 21.97 -3.54 -19.48
N THR A 134 22.64 -2.86 -18.54
CA THR A 134 24.07 -3.04 -18.27
C THR A 134 24.34 -3.88 -17.03
N ALA A 135 23.28 -4.37 -16.37
CA ALA A 135 23.42 -5.13 -15.15
C ALA A 135 23.82 -6.59 -15.41
N ASP A 136 24.61 -7.14 -14.50
CA ASP A 136 24.82 -8.59 -14.37
C ASP A 136 24.33 -9.07 -13.00
N TYR A 137 24.17 -10.38 -12.83
CA TYR A 137 23.88 -10.99 -11.54
C TYR A 137 25.04 -10.75 -10.58
N LEU A 138 24.74 -10.25 -9.37
CA LEU A 138 25.78 -9.95 -8.39
C LEU A 138 26.61 -11.19 -8.00
N HIS A 139 25.95 -12.34 -7.90
CA HIS A 139 26.55 -13.64 -7.60
C HIS A 139 25.88 -14.75 -8.41
N PRO A 140 26.57 -15.88 -8.67
CA PRO A 140 25.95 -17.05 -9.28
C PRO A 140 24.72 -17.51 -8.49
N ASN A 141 23.54 -17.44 -9.11
CA ASN A 141 22.28 -17.79 -8.47
C ASN A 141 21.30 -18.43 -9.48
N PRO A 142 21.29 -19.77 -9.57
CA PRO A 142 20.44 -20.49 -10.52
C PRO A 142 18.94 -20.25 -10.34
N SER A 143 18.51 -20.01 -9.10
CA SER A 143 17.11 -19.70 -8.78
C SER A 143 16.70 -18.34 -9.34
N LEU A 144 17.54 -17.31 -9.12
CA LEU A 144 17.31 -15.97 -9.65
C LEU A 144 17.28 -15.99 -11.18
N PHE A 145 18.24 -16.67 -11.83
CA PHE A 145 18.24 -16.89 -13.27
C PHE A 145 16.93 -17.55 -13.75
N THR A 146 16.49 -18.61 -13.08
CA THR A 146 15.26 -19.33 -13.44
C THR A 146 14.02 -18.44 -13.29
N HIS A 147 13.93 -17.66 -12.22
CA HIS A 147 12.80 -16.77 -11.96
C HIS A 147 12.76 -15.58 -12.92
N ALA A 148 13.93 -15.01 -13.25
CA ALA A 148 14.08 -13.95 -14.23
C ALA A 148 13.56 -14.37 -15.62
N ASN A 149 14.00 -15.54 -16.10
CA ASN A 149 13.59 -16.09 -17.40
C ASN A 149 12.14 -16.61 -17.46
N ARG A 150 11.44 -16.67 -16.33
CA ARG A 150 10.01 -17.04 -16.25
C ARG A 150 9.11 -15.83 -16.02
N ASP A 151 9.65 -14.63 -16.16
CA ASP A 151 8.98 -13.36 -15.91
C ASP A 151 8.40 -13.25 -14.49
N GLN A 152 9.01 -13.87 -13.48
CA GLN A 152 8.40 -13.95 -12.14
C GLN A 152 8.80 -12.79 -11.21
N ILE A 153 9.71 -11.92 -11.65
CA ILE A 153 10.29 -10.86 -10.83
C ILE A 153 9.53 -9.56 -11.05
N LEU A 154 9.07 -8.97 -9.96
CA LEU A 154 8.51 -7.64 -9.89
C LEU A 154 9.51 -6.70 -9.20
N LEU A 155 9.60 -5.46 -9.67
CA LEU A 155 10.39 -4.39 -9.10
C LEU A 155 9.46 -3.28 -8.62
N ILE A 156 9.62 -2.84 -7.37
CA ILE A 156 8.93 -1.64 -6.86
C ILE A 156 9.66 -0.39 -7.36
N SER A 157 9.13 0.25 -8.41
CA SER A 157 9.71 1.45 -9.03
C SER A 157 9.19 2.75 -8.42
N GLY A 158 8.07 2.70 -7.71
CA GLY A 158 7.48 3.85 -7.04
C GLY A 158 6.71 3.47 -5.78
N MET A 159 6.63 4.41 -4.85
CA MET A 159 5.87 4.29 -3.62
C MET A 159 5.11 5.56 -3.33
N MET A 160 3.86 5.39 -2.91
CA MET A 160 3.10 6.43 -2.26
C MET A 160 3.09 6.15 -0.77
N LEU A 161 3.52 7.15 -0.02
CA LEU A 161 3.55 7.16 1.43
C LEU A 161 2.44 8.09 1.93
N ALA A 162 1.84 7.79 3.07
CA ALA A 162 0.90 8.68 3.73
C ALA A 162 1.36 8.97 5.17
N LYS A 163 1.00 10.15 5.65
CA LYS A 163 1.22 10.54 7.05
C LYS A 163 0.08 10.06 7.94
N ASN A 164 -1.16 10.22 7.47
CA ASN A 164 -2.34 9.95 8.29
C ASN A 164 -3.24 8.90 7.64
N LEU A 165 -3.71 7.95 8.44
CA LEU A 165 -4.88 7.14 8.20
C LEU A 165 -6.12 7.94 8.61
N VAL A 166 -7.12 8.00 7.74
CA VAL A 166 -8.40 8.64 7.98
C VAL A 166 -9.52 7.60 7.90
N ILE A 167 -10.21 7.41 9.01
CA ILE A 167 -11.30 6.46 9.15
C ILE A 167 -12.60 7.24 9.31
N THR A 168 -13.67 6.80 8.67
CA THR A 168 -15.02 7.29 8.98
C THR A 168 -15.95 6.11 9.17
N ILE A 169 -16.60 6.03 10.32
CA ILE A 169 -17.61 5.00 10.60
C ILE A 169 -18.96 5.70 10.62
N ASP A 170 -19.84 5.29 9.71
CA ASP A 170 -21.24 5.69 9.71
C ASP A 170 -22.03 4.65 10.51
N THR A 171 -22.65 5.09 11.60
CA THR A 171 -23.38 4.26 12.56
C THR A 171 -24.86 4.19 12.21
N ASP A 172 -25.55 3.19 12.74
CA ASP A 172 -27.01 3.04 12.71
C ASP A 172 -27.68 3.69 13.94
N PHE A 173 -26.89 4.04 14.97
CA PHE A 173 -27.28 4.83 16.13
C PHE A 173 -26.72 6.26 16.11
N GLU A 174 -27.24 7.13 16.98
CA GLU A 174 -26.76 8.50 17.16
C GLU A 174 -25.53 8.57 18.07
N ILE A 175 -24.55 9.36 17.67
CA ILE A 175 -23.29 9.54 18.40
C ILE A 175 -23.49 10.58 19.50
N SER A 176 -23.49 10.10 20.74
CA SER A 176 -23.48 10.95 21.92
C SER A 176 -22.05 11.45 22.23
N PRO A 177 -21.91 12.55 23.00
CA PRO A 177 -20.61 12.99 23.50
C PRO A 177 -19.87 11.92 24.32
N GLU A 178 -20.59 11.13 25.12
CA GLU A 178 -20.03 10.07 25.96
C GLU A 178 -19.40 8.96 25.11
N PHE A 179 -20.02 8.63 23.98
CA PHE A 179 -19.47 7.64 23.04
C PHE A 179 -18.15 8.11 22.43
N ILE A 180 -18.02 9.40 22.10
CA ILE A 180 -16.75 9.96 21.59
C ILE A 180 -15.65 9.81 22.65
N VAL A 181 -15.97 10.11 23.92
CA VAL A 181 -15.03 9.95 25.03
C VAL A 181 -14.63 8.48 25.22
N GLU A 182 -15.56 7.54 25.04
CA GLU A 182 -15.27 6.11 25.06
C GLU A 182 -14.30 5.72 23.94
N VAL A 183 -14.54 6.18 22.71
CA VAL A 183 -13.65 5.96 21.56
C VAL A 183 -12.26 6.56 21.84
N ASP A 184 -12.16 7.81 22.29
CA ASP A 184 -10.87 8.45 22.59
C ASP A 184 -10.09 7.73 23.69
N LYS A 185 -10.78 7.23 24.73
CA LYS A 185 -10.16 6.39 25.77
C LYS A 185 -9.63 5.09 25.19
N LYS A 186 -10.41 4.44 24.30
CA LYS A 186 -10.01 3.20 23.63
C LYS A 186 -8.80 3.41 22.75
N THR A 187 -8.76 4.52 22.00
CA THR A 187 -7.67 4.83 21.07
C THR A 187 -6.41 5.35 21.78
N GLN A 188 -6.51 5.74 23.06
CA GLN A 188 -5.41 6.28 23.85
C GLN A 188 -4.70 7.46 23.16
N GLY A 189 -5.46 8.28 22.42
CA GLY A 189 -4.91 9.39 21.62
C GLY A 189 -4.11 8.97 20.38
N LYS A 190 -4.02 7.68 20.05
CA LYS A 190 -3.36 7.22 18.81
C LYS A 190 -4.20 7.52 17.57
N LEU A 191 -5.53 7.57 17.75
CA LEU A 191 -6.50 8.04 16.77
C LEU A 191 -7.33 9.15 17.41
N ASN A 192 -7.27 10.35 16.85
CA ASN A 192 -8.08 11.48 17.30
C ASN A 192 -9.48 11.32 16.74
N ALA A 193 -10.47 11.08 17.60
CA ALA A 193 -11.86 10.89 17.20
C ALA A 193 -12.64 12.20 17.28
N PHE A 194 -13.55 12.41 16.32
CA PHE A 194 -14.43 13.57 16.31
C PHE A 194 -15.74 13.27 15.60
N LYS A 195 -16.82 13.86 16.11
CA LYS A 195 -18.14 13.78 15.49
C LYS A 195 -18.12 14.52 14.17
N LYS A 196 -18.45 13.81 13.08
CA LYS A 196 -18.61 14.37 11.75
C LYS A 196 -20.06 14.74 11.46
N SER A 197 -21.01 13.95 11.98
CA SER A 197 -22.45 14.22 11.98
C SER A 197 -23.12 13.42 13.09
N GLU A 198 -24.44 13.54 13.24
CA GLU A 198 -25.23 12.79 14.22
C GLU A 198 -24.99 11.27 14.21
N ARG A 199 -24.65 10.69 13.05
CA ARG A 199 -24.42 9.24 12.89
C ARG A 199 -23.12 8.92 12.16
N SER A 200 -22.14 9.81 12.24
CA SER A 200 -20.84 9.62 11.60
C SER A 200 -19.72 10.10 12.51
N ILE A 201 -18.77 9.22 12.81
CA ILE A 201 -17.54 9.54 13.54
C ILE A 201 -16.37 9.48 12.57
N LYS A 202 -15.47 10.46 12.66
CA LYS A 202 -14.20 10.46 11.93
C LYS A 202 -13.07 10.26 12.94
N MET A 203 -12.15 9.37 12.60
CA MET A 203 -10.94 9.13 13.38
C MET A 203 -9.73 9.35 12.48
N VAL A 204 -8.72 10.05 12.99
CA VAL A 204 -7.49 10.34 12.24
C VAL A 204 -6.29 9.91 13.06
N SER A 205 -5.42 9.08 12.48
CA SER A 205 -4.18 8.70 13.16
C SER A 205 -3.22 9.88 13.27
N GLU A 206 -2.53 10.00 14.39
CA GLU A 206 -1.43 10.94 14.52
C GLU A 206 -0.21 10.43 13.75
N GLY A 207 -0.01 10.94 12.54
CA GLY A 207 1.11 10.57 11.68
C GLY A 207 2.45 11.02 12.22
N LYS A 208 3.11 10.17 13.02
CA LYS A 208 4.49 10.38 13.50
C LYS A 208 5.54 10.02 12.44
N SER A 209 5.21 9.08 11.54
CA SER A 209 6.06 8.65 10.43
C SER A 209 5.23 8.39 9.18
N LEU A 210 5.87 8.54 8.02
CA LEU A 210 5.29 8.15 6.74
C LEU A 210 5.24 6.63 6.62
N PHE A 211 4.14 6.09 6.09
CA PHE A 211 3.96 4.66 5.84
C PHE A 211 3.50 4.39 4.40
N PRO A 212 3.90 3.27 3.79
CA PRO A 212 3.51 2.96 2.42
C PRO A 212 2.02 2.61 2.34
N VAL A 213 1.34 3.22 1.38
CA VAL A 213 -0.08 2.99 1.10
C VAL A 213 -0.32 2.43 -0.30
N ALA A 214 0.53 2.76 -1.26
CA ALA A 214 0.43 2.25 -2.62
C ALA A 214 1.82 2.05 -3.22
N VAL A 215 1.92 1.12 -4.17
CA VAL A 215 3.16 0.85 -4.90
C VAL A 215 2.92 0.90 -6.39
N LYS A 216 3.94 1.36 -7.11
CA LYS A 216 4.07 1.20 -8.55
C LYS A 216 5.11 0.13 -8.79
N ALA A 217 4.71 -0.92 -9.49
CA ALA A 217 5.59 -2.06 -9.73
C ALA A 217 5.65 -2.40 -11.21
N HIS A 218 6.81 -2.91 -11.60
CA HIS A 218 7.07 -3.36 -12.96
C HIS A 218 7.53 -4.80 -12.95
N ARG A 219 7.07 -5.58 -13.93
CA ARG A 219 7.64 -6.89 -14.22
C ARG A 219 8.92 -6.71 -15.01
N LEU A 220 9.98 -7.38 -14.58
CA LEU A 220 11.24 -7.43 -15.32
C LEU A 220 11.21 -8.64 -16.25
N HIS A 221 11.45 -8.39 -17.53
CA HIS A 221 11.47 -9.44 -18.56
C HIS A 221 12.90 -9.77 -18.95
N PHE A 222 13.21 -11.06 -19.01
CA PHE A 222 14.52 -11.56 -19.39
C PHE A 222 14.40 -12.65 -20.47
N ASP A 223 15.40 -12.71 -21.35
CA ASP A 223 15.61 -13.84 -22.25
C ASP A 223 17.04 -14.35 -22.10
N LYS A 224 17.17 -15.66 -21.86
CA LYS A 224 18.44 -16.36 -21.59
C LYS A 224 19.34 -15.64 -20.58
N GLY A 225 18.73 -15.03 -19.57
CA GLY A 225 19.42 -14.31 -18.50
C GLY A 225 19.71 -12.84 -18.77
N HIS A 226 19.43 -12.33 -19.97
CA HIS A 226 19.60 -10.92 -20.32
C HIS A 226 18.30 -10.16 -20.19
N PHE A 227 18.37 -8.96 -19.61
CA PHE A 227 17.21 -8.09 -19.49
C PHE A 227 16.76 -7.58 -20.86
N ILE A 228 15.44 -7.57 -21.09
CA ILE A 228 14.81 -7.14 -22.34
C ILE A 228 14.03 -5.85 -22.18
N LYS A 229 13.14 -5.80 -21.18
CA LYS A 229 12.25 -4.65 -20.94
C LYS A 229 11.57 -4.73 -19.58
N THR A 230 10.92 -3.64 -19.21
CA THR A 230 9.95 -3.62 -18.11
C THR A 230 8.51 -3.52 -18.61
N ASN A 231 7.54 -3.96 -17.80
CA ASN A 231 6.12 -3.73 -18.04
C ASN A 231 5.42 -3.32 -16.74
N LEU A 232 4.58 -2.29 -16.77
CA LEU A 232 3.71 -1.92 -15.64
C LEU A 232 2.74 -3.05 -15.32
N VAL A 233 2.62 -3.38 -14.02
CA VAL A 233 1.73 -4.45 -13.55
C VAL A 233 0.69 -4.00 -12.55
N THR A 234 0.86 -2.81 -11.98
CA THR A 234 0.01 -2.24 -10.94
C THR A 234 -1.22 -1.48 -11.46
N ASP A 235 -1.48 -1.54 -12.76
CA ASP A 235 -2.65 -0.92 -13.42
C ASP A 235 -3.84 -1.89 -13.57
N SER A 236 -3.64 -3.20 -13.43
CA SER A 236 -4.59 -4.19 -13.94
C SER A 236 -4.87 -5.39 -13.02
N ARG A 237 -4.09 -5.62 -11.94
CA ARG A 237 -4.08 -6.94 -11.29
C ARG A 237 -4.05 -6.98 -9.76
N ALA A 238 -4.02 -5.84 -9.06
CA ALA A 238 -4.08 -5.78 -7.59
C ALA A 238 -3.09 -6.76 -6.93
N PHE A 239 -1.80 -6.62 -7.25
CA PHE A 239 -0.78 -7.61 -6.86
C PHE A 239 -0.36 -7.55 -5.38
N PHE A 240 -0.78 -6.52 -4.65
CA PHE A 240 -0.25 -6.13 -3.34
C PHE A 240 -1.35 -5.73 -2.33
#